data_AF-A0A973ILY5-F1
#
_entry.id   AF-A0A973ILY5-F1
#
_cell.length_a   1.000
_cell.length_b   1.000
_cell.length_c   1.000
_cell.angle_alpha   90.00
_cell.angle_beta   90.00
_cell.angle_gamma   90.00
#
_symmetry.space_group_name_H-M   'P 1'
#
loop_
_entity.id
_entity.type
_entity.pdbx_description
1 polymer ?
#
loop_
_entity_poly.entity_id
_entity_poly.type
_entity_poly.pdbx_seq_one_letter_code
_entity_poly.pdbx_strand_id
1 'polypeptide(L)' 'MKCHRELAGWRSWRRGYGGELGFVPTLGGLHAGHEALIRRSVADNPHTVVSVFLNPTQFDAETDLSSYPAEIHADLKQLQ' A
#
# COMPACT_ATOMS: atom_id res chain seq x y z
N MET A 1 12.86 -1.44 2.51
CA MET A 1 11.41 -1.47 2.80
C MET A 1 11.10 -2.49 3.91
N LYS A 2 10.17 -2.20 4.83
CA LYS A 2 9.64 -3.18 5.81
C LYS A 2 8.19 -3.50 5.48
N CYS A 3 7.84 -4.78 5.36
CA CYS A 3 6.47 -5.21 5.06
C CYS A 3 5.77 -5.69 6.34
N HIS A 4 4.56 -5.20 6.59
CA HIS A 4 3.68 -5.66 7.67
C HIS A 4 2.45 -6.33 7.06
N ARG A 5 2.30 -7.64 7.29
CA ARG A 5 1.15 -8.42 6.79
C ARG A 5 0.03 -8.57 7.82
N GLU A 6 0.32 -8.23 9.06
CA GLU A 6 -0.61 -8.35 10.18
C GLU A 6 -0.77 -7.00 10.87
N LEU A 7 -2.00 -6.73 11.32
CA LEU A 7 -2.34 -5.51 12.02
C LEU A 7 -1.55 -5.34 13.32
N ALA A 8 -1.26 -6.44 14.04
CA ALA A 8 -0.46 -6.41 15.27
C ALA A 8 0.96 -5.88 15.01
N GLY A 9 1.60 -6.37 13.95
CA GLY A 9 2.93 -5.93 13.54
C GLY A 9 2.96 -4.46 13.14
N TRP A 10 2.00 -4.01 12.33
CA TRP A 10 1.88 -2.59 11.95
C TRP A 10 1.63 -1.70 13.17
N ARG A 11 0.68 -2.04 14.03
CA ARG A 11 0.36 -1.28 15.25
C ARG A 11 1.56 -1.17 16.18
N SER A 12 2.34 -2.24 16.33
CA SER A 12 3.57 -2.22 17.13
C SER A 12 4.57 -1.20 16.60
N TRP A 13 4.84 -1.20 15.29
CA TRP A 13 5.72 -0.23 14.66
C TRP A 13 5.18 1.21 14.76
N ARG A 14 3.91 1.42 14.44
CA ARG A 14 3.28 2.76 14.44
C ARG A 14 3.28 3.41 15.82
N ARG A 15 3.12 2.63 16.91
CA ARG A 15 3.21 3.14 18.29
C ARG A 15 4.62 3.62 18.66
N GLY A 16 5.66 3.01 18.08
CA GLY A 16 7.04 3.43 18.30
C GLY A 16 7.46 4.64 17.47
N TYR A 17 6.63 5.09 16.53
CA TYR A 17 6.94 6.21 15.64
C TYR A 17 6.14 7.47 16.02
N GLY A 18 6.84 8.54 16.38
CA GLY A 18 6.23 9.81 16.82
C GLY A 18 6.15 10.92 15.76
N GLY A 19 6.55 10.66 14.51
CA GLY A 19 6.65 11.67 13.46
C GLY A 19 5.50 11.68 12.45
N GLU A 20 5.63 12.55 11.46
CA GLU A 20 4.75 12.62 10.28
C GLU A 20 4.98 11.44 9.34
N LEU A 21 3.88 10.96 8.73
CA LEU A 21 3.89 9.83 7.80
C LEU A 21 3.11 10.21 6.55
N GLY A 22 3.76 10.05 5.41
CA GLY A 22 3.07 9.98 4.13
C GLY A 22 2.34 8.65 4.02
N PHE A 23 1.11 8.66 3.51
CA PHE A 23 0.31 7.45 3.34
C PHE A 23 -0.29 7.39 1.94
N VAL A 24 -0.04 6.29 1.24
CA VAL A 24 -0.56 6.02 -0.10
C VAL A 24 -1.38 4.73 -0.07
N PRO A 25 -2.72 4.82 0.00
CA PRO A 25 -3.57 3.64 -0.05
C PRO A 25 -3.75 3.14 -1.49
N THR A 26 -3.57 1.84 -1.71
CA THR A 26 -3.78 1.19 -3.02
C THR A 26 -4.53 -0.13 -2.86
N LEU A 27 -5.14 -0.59 -3.96
CA LEU A 27 -5.75 -1.92 -4.07
C LEU A 27 -4.78 -2.97 -4.64
N GLY A 28 -3.51 -2.61 -4.83
CA GLY A 28 -2.54 -3.40 -5.61
C GLY A 28 -2.68 -3.19 -7.12
N GLY A 29 -1.89 -3.92 -7.91
CA GLY A 29 -1.81 -3.69 -9.36
C GLY A 29 -1.12 -2.37 -9.68
N LEU A 30 0.05 -2.14 -9.06
CA LEU A 30 0.76 -0.89 -9.14
C LEU A 30 1.24 -0.59 -10.57
N HIS A 31 1.20 0.69 -10.92
CA HIS A 31 1.58 1.23 -12.22
C HIS A 31 2.11 2.67 -12.07
N ALA A 32 2.55 3.30 -13.15
CA ALA A 32 3.25 4.60 -13.12
C ALA A 32 2.50 5.72 -12.35
N GLY A 33 1.16 5.71 -12.40
CA GLY A 33 0.32 6.63 -11.61
C GLY A 33 0.50 6.45 -10.09
N HIS A 34 0.51 5.21 -9.61
CA HIS A 34 0.82 4.90 -8.20
C HIS A 34 2.26 5.30 -7.85
N GLU A 35 3.23 4.99 -8.72
CA GLU A 35 4.63 5.37 -8.50
C GLU A 35 4.80 6.88 -8.31
N ALA A 36 4.07 7.70 -9.09
CA ALA A 36 4.14 9.15 -8.97
C ALA A 36 3.67 9.63 -7.57
N LEU A 37 2.59 9.06 -7.05
CA LEU A 37 2.09 9.37 -5.70
C LEU A 37 3.08 8.93 -4.62
N ILE A 38 3.66 7.73 -4.76
CA ILE A 38 4.65 7.20 -3.83
C ILE A 38 5.92 8.07 -3.83
N ARG A 39 6.44 8.43 -5.01
CA ARG A 39 7.61 9.32 -5.14
C ARG A 39 7.34 10.68 -4.50
N ARG A 40 6.16 11.24 -4.70
CA ARG A 40 5.77 12.50 -4.06
C ARG A 40 5.71 12.37 -2.54
N SER A 41 5.08 11.31 -2.04
CA SER A 41 5.01 11.01 -0.60
C SER A 41 6.41 10.87 0.02
N VAL A 42 7.34 10.20 -0.66
CA VAL A 42 8.74 10.05 -0.22
C VAL A 42 9.49 11.38 -0.20
N ALA A 43 9.22 12.27 -1.15
CA ALA A 43 9.84 13.59 -1.19
C ALA A 43 9.31 14.52 -0.07
N ASP A 44 8.03 14.39 0.27
CA ASP A 44 7.35 15.31 1.19
C ASP A 44 7.38 14.84 2.67
N ASN A 45 7.69 13.56 2.94
CA ASN A 45 7.55 12.98 4.28
C ASN A 45 8.80 12.21 4.72
N PRO A 46 9.14 12.22 6.03
CA PRO A 46 10.26 11.43 6.54
C PRO A 46 10.12 9.93 6.31
N HIS A 47 8.88 9.43 6.36
CA HIS A 47 8.52 8.05 6.10
C HIS A 47 7.24 7.99 5.26
N THR A 48 7.22 7.05 4.31
CA THR A 48 6.04 6.74 3.50
C THR A 48 5.57 5.32 3.80
N VAL A 49 4.26 5.18 3.95
CA VAL A 49 3.56 3.91 4.10
C VAL A 49 2.67 3.72 2.89
N VAL A 50 2.78 2.54 2.28
CA VAL A 50 1.89 2.12 1.18
C VAL A 50 1.07 0.95 1.69
N SER A 51 -0.26 1.03 1.62
CA SER A 51 -1.09 -0.15 1.86
C SER A 51 -1.47 -0.78 0.54
N VAL A 52 -1.24 -2.09 0.40
CA VAL A 52 -1.73 -2.90 -0.71
C VAL A 52 -2.84 -3.78 -0.14
N PHE A 53 -4.10 -3.38 -0.35
CA PHE A 53 -5.25 -4.10 0.18
C PHE A 53 -6.42 -4.03 -0.81
N LEU A 54 -6.69 -5.16 -1.48
CA LEU A 54 -7.89 -5.31 -2.30
C LEU A 54 -9.11 -5.42 -1.38
N ASN A 55 -9.90 -4.35 -1.28
CA ASN A 55 -11.04 -4.28 -0.37
C ASN A 55 -12.31 -4.84 -1.02
N PRO A 56 -12.83 -6.02 -0.60
CA PRO A 56 -13.99 -6.64 -1.25
C PRO A 56 -15.26 -5.80 -1.18
N THR A 57 -15.41 -4.94 -0.17
CA THR A 57 -16.62 -4.13 0.01
C THR A 57 -16.75 -2.98 -1.00
N GLN A 58 -15.73 -2.75 -1.82
CA GLN A 58 -15.71 -1.74 -2.89
C GLN A 58 -16.11 -2.29 -4.26
N PHE A 59 -16.42 -3.58 -4.35
CA PHE A 59 -16.81 -4.25 -5.60
C PHE A 59 -18.30 -4.59 -5.56
N ASP A 60 -19.02 -4.17 -6.60
CA ASP A 60 -20.45 -4.44 -6.74
C ASP A 60 -20.72 -5.87 -7.25
N ALA A 61 -19.77 -6.43 -8.02
CA ALA A 61 -19.85 -7.78 -8.58
C ALA A 61 -18.66 -8.64 -8.15
N GLU A 62 -18.92 -9.90 -7.79
CA GLU A 62 -17.87 -10.88 -7.46
C GLU A 62 -16.91 -11.12 -8.63
N THR A 63 -17.40 -10.99 -9.87
CA THR A 63 -16.59 -11.11 -11.07
C THR A 63 -15.51 -10.04 -11.15
N ASP A 64 -15.83 -8.81 -10.75
CA ASP A 64 -14.89 -7.68 -10.78
C ASP A 64 -13.79 -7.87 -9.74
N LEU A 65 -14.17 -8.38 -8.55
CA LEU A 65 -13.22 -8.73 -7.50
C LEU A 65 -12.29 -9.87 -7.95
N SER A 66 -12.86 -10.94 -8.52
CA SER A 66 -12.10 -12.13 -8.93
C SER A 66 -11.19 -11.90 -10.14
N SER A 67 -11.53 -10.93 -11.00
CA SER A 67 -10.75 -10.58 -12.20
C SER A 67 -9.78 -9.43 -11.97
N TYR A 68 -9.77 -8.84 -10.77
CA TYR A 68 -8.87 -7.74 -10.44
C TYR A 68 -7.40 -8.18 -10.53
N PRO A 69 -6.52 -7.40 -11.19
CA PRO A 69 -5.12 -7.79 -11.46
C PRO A 69 -4.22 -7.63 -10.23
N ALA A 70 -4.60 -8.21 -9.09
CA ALA A 70 -3.81 -8.17 -7.87
C ALA A 70 -2.62 -9.15 -7.94
N GLU A 71 -1.40 -8.62 -8.08
CA GLU A 71 -0.17 -9.41 -8.15
C GLU A 71 0.85 -8.88 -7.12
N ILE A 72 0.71 -9.37 -5.89
CA ILE A 72 1.46 -8.85 -4.74
C ILE A 72 2.98 -8.94 -4.91
N HIS A 73 3.51 -9.90 -5.69
CA HIS A 73 4.96 -10.00 -5.89
C HIS A 73 5.48 -8.92 -6.84
N ALA A 74 4.77 -8.61 -7.93
CA ALA A 74 5.09 -7.44 -8.76
C ALA A 74 4.99 -6.15 -7.97
N ASP A 75 3.93 -5.96 -7.17
CA ASP A 75 3.75 -4.75 -6.36
C ASP A 75 4.91 -4.57 -5.38
N LEU A 76 5.31 -5.63 -4.67
CA LEU A 76 6.44 -5.59 -3.75
C LEU A 76 7.76 -5.29 -4.47
N LYS A 77 7.96 -5.76 -5.71
CA LYS A 77 9.14 -5.47 -6.51
C LYS A 77 9.20 -3.99 -6.94
N GLN A 78 8.05 -3.37 -7.22
CA GLN A 78 7.97 -1.94 -7.53
C GLN A 78 8.23 -1.04 -6.30
N LEU A 79 7.97 -1.54 -5.09
CA LEU A 79 8.13 -0.82 -3.83
C LEU A 79 9.52 -1.00 -3.15
N GLN A 80 10.39 -1.85 -3.72
CA GLN A 80 11.76 -2.07 -3.22
C GLN A 80 12.69 -0.92 -3.58
#